data_AF-A0A3M2BB29-F1
#
_entry.id   AF-A0A3M2BB29-F1
#
_cell.length_a   1.000
_cell.length_b   1.000
_cell.length_c   1.000
_cell.angle_alpha   90.00
_cell.angle_beta   90.00
_cell.angle_gamma   90.00
#
_symmetry.space_group_name_H-M   'P 1'
#
loop_
_entity.id
_entity.type
_entity.pdbx_description
1 polymer ?
#
loop_
_entity_poly.entity_id
_entity_poly.type
_entity_poly.pdbx_seq_one_letter_code
_entity_poly.pdbx_strand_id
1 'polypeptide(L)'
;MKPRTIGWALGIGLILLGVIGWLSHNAAQEWVPLEDGSLVRVVGTTRGTKHGYTPPFWRAWLERLHLAEPYLGVAGWTIGTPEPSMFVWIQRRFPKPQPQRQRILARLVDDQSAFLPVKVQPPVLWNSREEIFGVQIPYVPADSGSAWLDFESVPNRNSRRRLRINPPFVSRPVLSLKPHPLPARAKTPELEVELVRLDVVEDAVVIMPDNKQYVASRIVGRLNFYESGRRTNNWEATEVWLEDPFGNRYDNRYEAWQAPPWHSPYWVYCAKFHRVGGATSCIPKAWRSDWIPLHSGTDTPLNALTTQYGVALRVLGVFQRANQVFEVDVSQAGRYRIRPAQVPPSSEPNQDFPVIIHPTAKADVSQVHTKAPVLLIHIPAHPNWPSIVLENTRLFYNDYEICVFLQDEQGSIYRLPVATHELSWGNQSMLLAVRLDVLPRTVRRGRIGITLSLPQVIRLPIPPLSKEQVLKVWEWKPVKQDTP
;
A
#
# COMPACT_ATOMS: atom_id res chain seq x y z
N MET A 1 -38.01 -50.10 27.77
CA MET A 1 -37.88 -49.40 26.46
C MET A 1 -36.54 -49.75 25.84
N LYS A 2 -36.50 -50.17 24.57
CA LYS A 2 -35.25 -50.61 23.91
C LYS A 2 -34.39 -49.38 23.55
N PRO A 3 -33.09 -49.34 23.89
CA PRO A 3 -32.21 -48.18 23.71
C PRO A 3 -32.09 -47.65 22.26
N ARG A 4 -32.52 -48.43 21.26
CA ARG A 4 -32.58 -48.02 19.85
C ARG A 4 -33.65 -46.96 19.54
N THR A 5 -34.70 -46.85 20.34
CA THR A 5 -35.81 -45.90 20.06
C THR A 5 -35.50 -44.46 20.49
N ILE A 6 -34.68 -44.28 21.53
CA ILE A 6 -34.31 -42.96 22.05
C ILE A 6 -33.33 -42.25 21.09
N GLY A 7 -32.38 -42.98 20.51
CA GLY A 7 -31.43 -42.42 19.54
C GLY A 7 -32.10 -41.90 18.25
N TRP A 8 -33.11 -42.61 17.76
CA TRP A 8 -33.89 -42.18 16.59
C TRP A 8 -34.73 -40.94 16.86
N ALA A 9 -35.37 -40.86 18.03
CA ALA A 9 -36.15 -39.69 18.42
C ALA A 9 -35.28 -38.44 18.59
N LEU A 10 -34.08 -38.57 19.17
CA LEU A 10 -33.11 -37.47 19.29
C LEU A 10 -32.56 -37.03 17.93
N GLY A 11 -32.26 -37.98 17.04
CA GLY A 11 -31.80 -37.68 15.68
C GLY A 11 -32.84 -36.89 14.88
N ILE A 12 -34.11 -37.33 14.90
CA ILE A 12 -35.22 -36.63 14.24
C ILE A 12 -35.46 -35.26 14.89
N GLY A 13 -35.39 -35.16 16.22
CA GLY A 13 -35.54 -33.89 16.95
C GLY A 13 -34.47 -32.86 16.59
N LEU A 14 -33.21 -33.27 16.46
CA LEU A 14 -32.11 -32.40 16.02
C LEU A 14 -32.27 -31.97 14.56
N ILE A 15 -32.75 -32.85 13.68
CA ILE A 15 -33.04 -32.51 12.28
C ILE A 15 -34.18 -31.48 12.23
N LEU A 16 -35.28 -31.69 12.97
CA LEU A 16 -36.40 -30.76 13.02
C LEU A 16 -36.00 -29.40 13.60
N LEU A 17 -35.21 -29.36 14.67
CA LEU A 17 -34.66 -28.11 15.21
C LEU A 17 -33.71 -27.44 14.19
N GLY A 18 -32.95 -28.22 13.43
CA GLY A 18 -32.15 -27.72 12.32
C GLY A 18 -33.00 -27.11 11.20
N VAL A 19 -34.12 -27.73 10.83
CA VAL A 19 -35.06 -27.24 9.80
C VAL A 19 -35.81 -26.00 10.29
N ILE A 20 -36.28 -25.99 11.54
CA ILE A 20 -36.96 -24.82 12.15
C ILE A 20 -35.99 -23.64 12.27
N GLY A 21 -34.75 -23.88 12.70
CA GLY A 21 -33.69 -22.86 12.69
C GLY A 21 -33.33 -22.36 11.29
N TRP A 22 -33.36 -23.23 10.29
CA TRP A 22 -33.14 -22.88 8.88
C TRP A 22 -34.28 -22.03 8.31
N LEU A 23 -35.54 -22.36 8.65
CA LEU A 23 -36.72 -21.59 8.24
C LEU A 23 -36.76 -20.22 8.93
N SER A 24 -36.42 -20.13 10.21
CA SER A 24 -36.40 -18.86 10.95
C SER A 24 -35.27 -17.92 10.51
N HIS A 25 -34.10 -18.45 10.13
CA HIS A 25 -33.00 -17.64 9.61
C HIS A 25 -33.26 -17.12 8.19
N ASN A 26 -33.89 -17.92 7.32
CA ASN A 26 -34.28 -17.49 5.97
C ASN A 26 -35.51 -16.55 5.97
N ALA A 27 -36.37 -16.62 6.99
CA ALA A 27 -37.54 -15.76 7.12
C ALA A 27 -37.22 -14.32 7.55
N ALA A 28 -35.99 -14.04 8.00
CA ALA A 28 -35.61 -12.73 8.54
C ALA A 28 -35.20 -11.69 7.49
N GLN A 29 -35.06 -12.08 6.20
CA GLN A 29 -34.68 -11.14 5.13
C GLN A 29 -35.83 -10.97 4.13
N GLU A 30 -36.49 -9.82 4.21
CA GLU A 30 -37.64 -9.43 3.40
C GLU A 30 -37.26 -9.27 1.93
N TRP A 31 -38.04 -9.88 1.03
CA TRP A 31 -37.94 -9.63 -0.41
C TRP A 31 -38.62 -8.30 -0.73
N VAL A 32 -37.88 -7.40 -1.34
CA VAL A 32 -38.37 -6.08 -1.73
C VAL A 32 -38.73 -6.10 -3.22
N PRO A 33 -39.99 -5.82 -3.61
CA PRO A 33 -40.37 -5.78 -5.02
C PRO A 33 -39.86 -4.50 -5.68
N LEU A 34 -39.26 -4.65 -6.86
CA LEU A 34 -38.86 -3.58 -7.77
C LEU A 34 -39.92 -3.34 -8.85
N GLU A 35 -39.88 -2.20 -9.53
CA GLU A 35 -40.87 -1.82 -10.55
C GLU A 35 -40.86 -2.70 -11.80
N ASP A 36 -39.71 -3.27 -12.15
CA ASP A 36 -39.58 -4.19 -13.27
C ASP A 36 -40.21 -5.58 -12.99
N GLY A 37 -40.87 -5.72 -11.83
CA GLY A 37 -41.50 -6.95 -11.35
C GLY A 37 -40.51 -7.94 -10.72
N SER A 38 -39.22 -7.60 -10.64
CA SER A 38 -38.24 -8.41 -9.94
C SER A 38 -38.30 -8.21 -8.43
N LEU A 39 -37.80 -9.17 -7.67
CA LEU A 39 -37.68 -9.12 -6.22
C LEU A 39 -36.19 -9.05 -5.86
N VAL A 40 -35.80 -8.19 -4.94
CA VAL A 40 -34.43 -8.13 -4.39
C VAL A 40 -34.39 -8.46 -2.91
N ARG A 41 -33.32 -9.10 -2.46
CA ARG A 41 -33.00 -9.25 -1.05
C ARG A 41 -31.49 -9.23 -0.83
N VAL A 42 -31.07 -8.88 0.38
CA VAL A 42 -29.70 -9.19 0.83
C VAL A 42 -29.61 -10.70 1.05
N VAL A 43 -28.51 -11.31 0.65
CA VAL A 43 -28.21 -12.73 0.88
C VAL A 43 -26.95 -12.95 1.70
N GLY A 44 -26.19 -11.90 1.97
CA GLY A 44 -25.05 -11.96 2.84
C GLY A 44 -24.21 -10.70 2.79
N THR A 45 -23.27 -10.61 3.72
CA THR A 45 -22.28 -9.54 3.75
C THR A 45 -20.89 -10.11 3.97
N THR A 46 -19.87 -9.54 3.34
CA THR A 46 -18.44 -9.85 3.54
C THR A 46 -17.65 -8.60 3.83
N ARG A 47 -16.45 -8.76 4.40
CA ARG A 47 -15.60 -7.65 4.88
C ARG A 47 -14.13 -7.88 4.52
N GLY A 48 -13.38 -6.79 4.44
CA GLY A 48 -11.94 -6.80 4.22
C GLY A 48 -11.58 -6.51 2.76
N THR A 49 -10.42 -7.00 2.33
CA THR A 49 -9.90 -6.83 0.96
C THR A 49 -10.23 -8.00 0.05
N LYS A 50 -10.82 -9.08 0.58
CA LYS A 50 -11.22 -10.28 -0.16
C LYS A 50 -12.64 -10.66 0.21
N HIS A 51 -13.52 -10.64 -0.77
CA HIS A 51 -14.95 -10.88 -0.60
C HIS A 51 -15.34 -12.15 -1.31
N GLY A 52 -15.86 -13.13 -0.59
CA GLY A 52 -16.35 -14.38 -1.15
C GLY A 52 -17.88 -14.48 -1.05
N TYR A 53 -18.55 -14.72 -2.17
CA TYR A 53 -19.92 -15.19 -2.16
C TYR A 53 -19.98 -16.69 -2.38
N THR A 54 -20.48 -17.39 -1.35
CA THR A 54 -20.80 -18.82 -1.42
C THR A 54 -22.32 -18.98 -1.45
N PRO A 55 -22.88 -19.86 -2.31
CA PRO A 55 -24.32 -20.02 -2.43
C PRO A 55 -24.98 -20.40 -1.10
N PRO A 56 -26.27 -20.06 -0.89
CA PRO A 56 -26.94 -20.19 0.40
C PRO A 56 -26.94 -21.62 0.95
N PHE A 57 -27.03 -22.62 0.08
CA PHE A 57 -27.03 -24.04 0.46
C PHE A 57 -25.72 -24.46 1.14
N TRP A 58 -24.58 -24.05 0.60
CA TRP A 58 -23.27 -24.41 1.15
C TRP A 58 -22.88 -23.55 2.35
N ARG A 59 -23.23 -22.25 2.32
CA ARG A 59 -22.90 -21.31 3.40
C ARG A 59 -23.53 -21.70 4.74
N ALA A 60 -24.81 -22.07 4.75
CA ALA A 60 -25.50 -22.51 5.97
C ALA A 60 -24.90 -23.80 6.56
N TRP A 61 -24.34 -24.66 5.72
CA TRP A 61 -23.67 -25.89 6.15
C TRP A 61 -22.24 -25.60 6.68
N LEU A 62 -21.49 -24.71 6.00
CA LEU A 62 -20.12 -24.33 6.36
C LEU A 62 -20.02 -23.42 7.60
N GLU A 63 -20.94 -22.46 7.78
CA GLU A 63 -20.99 -21.58 8.97
C GLU A 63 -21.26 -22.39 10.25
N ARG A 64 -22.08 -23.44 10.15
CA ARG A 64 -22.42 -24.32 11.26
C ARG A 64 -21.28 -25.24 11.69
N LEU A 65 -20.32 -25.48 10.80
CA LEU A 65 -19.08 -26.21 11.09
C LEU A 65 -17.92 -25.27 11.47
N HIS A 66 -18.15 -23.96 11.56
CA HIS A 66 -17.10 -22.94 11.74
C HIS A 66 -16.02 -22.97 10.65
N LEU A 67 -16.36 -23.48 9.46
CA LEU A 67 -15.49 -23.59 8.29
C LEU A 67 -15.79 -22.49 7.25
N ALA A 68 -16.47 -21.41 7.64
CA ALA A 68 -16.91 -20.36 6.73
C ALA A 68 -15.90 -19.21 6.52
N GLU A 69 -14.65 -19.37 6.99
CA GLU A 69 -13.54 -18.54 6.48
C GLU A 69 -13.38 -18.76 4.97
N PRO A 70 -12.81 -17.79 4.21
CA PRO A 70 -12.87 -17.81 2.75
C PRO A 70 -12.11 -19.00 2.17
N TYR A 71 -12.81 -20.12 1.98
CA TYR A 71 -12.26 -21.35 1.45
C TYR A 71 -11.95 -21.21 -0.04
N LEU A 72 -10.69 -21.46 -0.37
CA LEU A 72 -10.04 -21.38 -1.69
C LEU A 72 -10.41 -22.50 -2.69
N GLY A 73 -11.48 -23.27 -2.47
CA GLY A 73 -11.68 -24.54 -3.20
C GLY A 73 -13.08 -24.86 -3.73
N VAL A 74 -14.12 -24.12 -3.36
CA VAL A 74 -15.48 -24.31 -3.89
C VAL A 74 -15.75 -23.14 -4.84
N ALA A 75 -16.40 -23.39 -5.98
CA ALA A 75 -16.70 -22.40 -7.03
C ALA A 75 -17.61 -21.25 -6.54
N GLY A 76 -17.07 -20.41 -5.68
CA GLY A 76 -17.66 -19.18 -5.15
C GLY A 76 -17.09 -17.98 -5.88
N TRP A 77 -17.88 -16.92 -5.93
CA TRP A 77 -17.46 -15.67 -6.52
C TRP A 77 -16.54 -14.93 -5.56
N THR A 78 -15.29 -14.70 -5.96
CA THR A 78 -14.34 -13.93 -5.15
C THR A 78 -14.04 -12.60 -5.80
N ILE A 79 -14.11 -11.53 -5.02
CA ILE A 79 -13.78 -10.16 -5.45
C ILE A 79 -12.73 -9.61 -4.49
N GLY A 80 -11.57 -9.26 -5.04
CA GLY A 80 -10.56 -8.51 -4.31
C GLY A 80 -10.82 -7.01 -4.40
N THR A 81 -10.68 -6.29 -3.30
CA THR A 81 -10.62 -4.83 -3.29
C THR A 81 -9.25 -4.38 -2.79
N PRO A 82 -8.68 -3.31 -3.38
CA PRO A 82 -7.40 -2.77 -2.91
C PRO A 82 -7.48 -2.30 -1.46
N GLU A 83 -8.64 -1.79 -1.05
CA GLU A 83 -8.92 -1.30 0.30
C GLU A 83 -9.95 -2.19 1.03
N PRO A 84 -9.90 -2.26 2.38
CA PRO A 84 -10.96 -2.89 3.16
C PRO A 84 -12.31 -2.23 2.89
N SER A 85 -13.30 -3.03 2.47
CA SER A 85 -14.66 -2.54 2.25
C SER A 85 -15.70 -3.50 2.83
N MET A 86 -16.95 -3.07 2.89
CA MET A 86 -18.07 -3.96 3.14
C MET A 86 -18.72 -4.31 1.81
N PHE A 87 -18.87 -5.60 1.53
CA PHE A 87 -19.64 -6.07 0.40
C PHE A 87 -21.00 -6.55 0.88
N VAL A 88 -22.06 -6.00 0.29
CA VAL A 88 -23.43 -6.48 0.47
C VAL A 88 -23.81 -7.28 -0.76
N TRP A 89 -24.02 -8.57 -0.58
CA TRP A 89 -24.44 -9.47 -1.65
C TRP A 89 -25.95 -9.39 -1.79
N ILE A 90 -26.40 -8.98 -2.97
CA ILE A 90 -27.81 -8.84 -3.33
C ILE A 90 -28.17 -9.98 -4.28
N GLN A 91 -29.28 -10.65 -3.98
CA GLN A 91 -29.93 -11.57 -4.91
C GLN A 91 -31.16 -10.88 -5.49
N ARG A 92 -31.27 -10.90 -6.81
CA ARG A 92 -32.47 -10.47 -7.54
C ARG A 92 -33.10 -11.66 -8.24
N ARG A 93 -34.41 -11.81 -8.09
CA ARG A 93 -35.21 -12.88 -8.69
C ARG A 93 -36.28 -12.31 -9.62
N PHE A 94 -36.38 -12.89 -10.81
CA PHE A 94 -37.38 -12.54 -11.81
C PHE A 94 -38.53 -13.56 -11.79
N PRO A 95 -39.80 -13.10 -11.87
CA PRO A 95 -40.95 -14.00 -11.91
C PRO A 95 -41.00 -14.84 -13.20
N LYS A 96 -40.46 -14.31 -14.30
CA LYS A 96 -40.32 -14.99 -15.59
C LYS A 96 -38.89 -14.80 -16.13
N PRO A 97 -38.35 -15.75 -16.93
CA PRO A 97 -37.08 -15.54 -17.62
C PRO A 97 -37.15 -14.29 -18.49
N GLN A 98 -36.25 -13.32 -18.28
CA GLN A 98 -36.16 -12.10 -19.07
C GLN A 98 -34.86 -12.10 -19.88
N PRO A 99 -34.94 -12.05 -21.23
CA PRO A 99 -33.76 -11.97 -22.09
C PRO A 99 -33.09 -10.58 -22.08
N GLN A 100 -33.84 -9.53 -21.74
CA GLN A 100 -33.31 -8.18 -21.53
C GLN A 100 -33.59 -7.76 -20.09
N ARG A 101 -32.53 -7.64 -19.29
CA ARG A 101 -32.62 -7.29 -17.86
C ARG A 101 -32.25 -5.84 -17.67
N GLN A 102 -33.10 -5.09 -16.98
CA GLN A 102 -32.82 -3.69 -16.65
C GLN A 102 -31.70 -3.60 -15.62
N ARG A 103 -30.77 -2.66 -15.84
CA ARG A 103 -29.72 -2.34 -14.85
C ARG A 103 -30.37 -1.74 -13.61
N ILE A 104 -29.98 -2.23 -12.44
CA ILE A 104 -30.34 -1.61 -11.16
C ILE A 104 -29.25 -0.63 -10.77
N LEU A 105 -29.66 0.56 -10.35
CA LEU A 105 -28.80 1.45 -9.58
C LEU A 105 -29.07 1.20 -8.10
N ALA A 106 -28.02 0.96 -7.33
CA ALA A 106 -28.09 0.96 -5.87
C ALA A 106 -27.41 2.23 -5.35
N ARG A 107 -28.00 2.86 -4.35
CA ARG A 107 -27.41 3.97 -3.60
C ARG A 107 -27.49 3.65 -2.12
N LEU A 108 -26.47 4.02 -1.37
CA LEU A 108 -26.54 3.97 0.09
C LEU A 108 -27.04 5.31 0.60
N VAL A 109 -28.00 5.25 1.51
CA VAL A 109 -28.66 6.42 2.11
C VAL A 109 -28.61 6.24 3.61
N ASP A 110 -28.09 7.24 4.32
CA ASP A 110 -28.11 7.26 5.78
C ASP A 110 -29.49 7.67 6.33
N ASP A 111 -29.67 7.63 7.66
CA ASP A 111 -30.92 8.04 8.30
C ASP A 111 -31.28 9.53 8.07
N GLN A 112 -30.32 10.36 7.62
CA GLN A 112 -30.51 11.77 7.27
C GLN A 112 -30.77 11.99 5.76
N SER A 113 -30.94 10.91 4.99
CA SER A 113 -31.09 10.94 3.54
C SER A 113 -29.87 11.47 2.75
N ALA A 114 -28.68 11.50 3.36
CA ALA A 114 -27.45 11.81 2.66
C ALA A 114 -27.02 10.63 1.79
N PHE A 115 -26.59 10.93 0.56
CA PHE A 115 -26.14 9.93 -0.38
C PHE A 115 -24.69 9.56 -0.12
N LEU A 116 -24.45 8.27 0.11
CA LEU A 116 -23.12 7.69 0.17
C LEU A 116 -22.83 6.95 -1.15
N PRO A 117 -21.70 7.25 -1.81
CA PRO A 117 -21.34 6.57 -3.04
C PRO A 117 -21.11 5.08 -2.77
N VAL A 118 -21.68 4.23 -3.62
CA VAL A 118 -21.45 2.78 -3.61
C VAL A 118 -21.05 2.33 -5.00
N LYS A 119 -20.23 1.27 -5.06
CA LYS A 119 -19.85 0.65 -6.33
C LYS A 119 -20.63 -0.64 -6.50
N VAL A 120 -21.56 -0.65 -7.45
CA VAL A 120 -22.33 -1.83 -7.82
C VAL A 120 -21.52 -2.66 -8.80
N GLN A 121 -21.25 -3.91 -8.45
CA GLN A 121 -20.58 -4.85 -9.35
C GLN A 121 -21.55 -5.34 -10.43
N PRO A 122 -21.06 -5.68 -11.63
CA PRO A 122 -21.89 -6.26 -12.68
C PRO A 122 -22.64 -7.51 -12.17
N PRO A 123 -23.95 -7.64 -12.47
CA PRO A 123 -24.71 -8.79 -12.03
C PRO A 123 -24.29 -10.07 -12.75
N VAL A 124 -24.31 -11.14 -11.98
CA VAL A 124 -23.99 -12.49 -12.43
C VAL A 124 -25.26 -13.26 -12.59
N LEU A 125 -25.43 -13.83 -13.77
CA LEU A 125 -26.45 -14.84 -14.02
C LEU A 125 -26.17 -16.08 -13.17
N TRP A 126 -26.99 -16.28 -12.13
CA TRP A 126 -26.97 -17.53 -11.38
C TRP A 126 -27.79 -18.60 -12.10
N ASN A 127 -28.93 -18.20 -12.67
CA ASN A 127 -29.74 -19.00 -13.57
C ASN A 127 -30.64 -18.10 -14.45
N SER A 128 -31.53 -18.69 -15.23
CA SER A 128 -32.43 -17.95 -16.14
C SER A 128 -33.37 -16.98 -15.43
N ARG A 129 -33.55 -17.10 -14.10
CA ARG A 129 -34.48 -16.31 -13.28
C ARG A 129 -33.81 -15.59 -12.10
N GLU A 130 -32.52 -15.77 -11.87
CA GLU A 130 -31.84 -15.20 -10.71
C GLU A 130 -30.50 -14.60 -11.10
N GLU A 131 -30.20 -13.48 -10.48
CA GLU A 131 -28.88 -12.86 -10.52
C GLU A 131 -28.39 -12.47 -9.14
N ILE A 132 -27.07 -12.44 -9.01
CA ILE A 132 -26.37 -12.07 -7.79
C ILE A 132 -25.40 -10.97 -8.14
N PHE A 133 -25.34 -9.94 -7.31
CA PHE A 133 -24.36 -8.87 -7.45
C PHE A 133 -23.89 -8.36 -6.09
N GLY A 134 -22.68 -7.84 -6.06
CA GLY A 134 -22.12 -7.17 -4.89
C GLY A 134 -22.37 -5.68 -4.97
N VAL A 135 -22.84 -5.08 -3.88
CA VAL A 135 -22.76 -3.63 -3.66
C VAL A 135 -21.59 -3.41 -2.72
N GLN A 136 -20.51 -2.84 -3.25
CA GLN A 136 -19.37 -2.42 -2.46
C GLN A 136 -19.72 -1.11 -1.78
N ILE A 137 -19.75 -1.17 -0.45
CA ILE A 137 -19.90 -0.03 0.43
C ILE A 137 -18.50 0.30 0.94
N PRO A 138 -17.91 1.43 0.49
CA PRO A 138 -16.58 1.82 0.93
C PRO A 138 -16.56 2.08 2.45
N TYR A 139 -17.61 2.70 2.99
CA TYR A 139 -17.67 3.09 4.39
C TYR A 139 -19.11 3.30 4.87
N VAL A 140 -19.44 2.84 6.08
CA VAL A 140 -20.60 3.31 6.85
C VAL A 140 -20.06 3.70 8.23
N PRO A 141 -20.17 4.96 8.66
CA PRO A 141 -19.77 5.34 10.02
C PRO A 141 -20.43 4.42 11.06
N ALA A 142 -19.70 4.04 12.10
CA ALA A 142 -20.27 3.22 13.20
C ALA A 142 -21.48 3.92 13.85
N ASP A 143 -21.53 5.26 13.75
CA ASP A 143 -22.54 6.12 14.34
C ASP A 143 -23.71 6.43 13.39
N SER A 144 -23.73 5.86 12.17
CA SER A 144 -24.72 6.21 11.12
C SER A 144 -26.16 5.79 11.43
N GLY A 145 -26.40 5.14 12.58
CA GLY A 145 -27.68 4.48 12.81
C GLY A 145 -27.92 3.37 11.79
N SER A 146 -29.10 3.35 11.19
CA SER A 146 -29.46 2.39 10.15
C SER A 146 -29.01 2.91 8.79
N ALA A 147 -28.46 2.04 7.94
CA ALA A 147 -28.15 2.40 6.56
C ALA A 147 -29.13 1.71 5.61
N TRP A 148 -29.52 2.40 4.54
CA TRP A 148 -30.53 1.91 3.60
C TRP A 148 -29.93 1.81 2.20
N LEU A 149 -30.10 0.67 1.53
CA LEU A 149 -29.89 0.58 0.09
C LEU A 149 -31.17 1.00 -0.62
N ASP A 150 -31.11 2.14 -1.30
CA ASP A 150 -32.10 2.61 -2.25
C ASP A 150 -31.83 1.95 -3.60
N PHE A 151 -32.80 1.19 -4.11
CA PHE A 151 -32.77 0.65 -5.47
C PHE A 151 -33.64 1.52 -6.40
N GLU A 152 -33.08 1.88 -7.55
CA GLU A 152 -33.77 2.65 -8.60
C GLU A 152 -33.73 1.85 -9.92
N SER A 153 -34.91 1.61 -10.51
CA SER A 153 -35.04 0.97 -11.82
C SER A 153 -34.95 2.04 -12.91
N VAL A 154 -33.95 1.95 -13.79
CA VAL A 154 -33.84 2.87 -14.93
C VAL A 154 -34.87 2.43 -15.98
N PRO A 155 -35.92 3.24 -16.28
CA PRO A 155 -35.85 4.71 -16.40
C PRO A 155 -36.70 5.54 -15.42
N ASN A 156 -37.40 4.94 -14.46
CA ASN A 156 -38.44 5.65 -13.68
C ASN A 156 -37.89 6.13 -12.32
N ARG A 157 -37.53 7.42 -12.21
CA ARG A 157 -36.80 7.97 -11.05
C ARG A 157 -37.62 8.12 -9.75
N ASN A 158 -38.93 7.90 -9.81
CA ASN A 158 -39.87 8.22 -8.72
C ASN A 158 -40.21 7.05 -7.78
N SER A 159 -39.64 5.87 -8.01
CA SER A 159 -40.00 4.65 -7.31
C SER A 159 -38.84 4.07 -6.51
N ARG A 160 -38.56 4.69 -5.37
CA ARG A 160 -37.46 4.24 -4.51
C ARG A 160 -37.95 3.12 -3.59
N ARG A 161 -37.16 2.05 -3.52
CA ARG A 161 -37.38 0.93 -2.60
C ARG A 161 -36.16 0.79 -1.72
N ARG A 162 -36.40 0.71 -0.41
CA ARG A 162 -35.39 0.74 0.64
C ARG A 162 -35.21 -0.64 1.23
N LEU A 163 -33.96 -1.08 1.31
CA LEU A 163 -33.59 -2.26 2.08
C LEU A 163 -32.69 -1.83 3.23
N ARG A 164 -33.14 -2.08 4.46
CA ARG A 164 -32.36 -1.79 5.66
C ARG A 164 -31.18 -2.73 5.74
N ILE A 165 -29.97 -2.19 5.79
CA ILE A 165 -28.79 -2.91 6.22
C ILE A 165 -28.58 -2.52 7.68
N ASN A 166 -28.52 -3.49 8.58
CA ASN A 166 -27.96 -3.24 9.89
C ASN A 166 -26.45 -3.13 9.69
N PRO A 167 -25.85 -1.93 9.79
CA PRO A 167 -24.42 -1.78 9.58
C PRO A 167 -23.73 -2.58 10.69
N PRO A 168 -23.02 -3.66 10.37
CA PRO A 168 -22.53 -4.57 11.40
C PRO A 168 -21.16 -4.09 11.92
N PHE A 169 -20.92 -2.78 11.86
CA PHE A 169 -19.87 -2.07 12.58
C PHE A 169 -20.23 -2.10 14.07
N VAL A 170 -20.23 -3.30 14.68
CA VAL A 170 -19.78 -3.39 16.06
C VAL A 170 -18.32 -3.00 15.98
N SER A 171 -18.10 -1.71 16.19
CA SER A 171 -16.81 -1.07 16.32
C SER A 171 -15.90 -2.04 17.07
N ARG A 172 -14.73 -2.38 16.50
CA ARG A 172 -13.57 -2.46 17.38
C ARG A 172 -13.65 -1.16 18.20
N PRO A 173 -13.68 -1.21 19.54
CA PRO A 173 -13.82 0.01 20.33
C PRO A 173 -12.86 1.01 19.74
N VAL A 174 -13.40 2.13 19.23
CA VAL A 174 -12.59 3.19 18.68
C VAL A 174 -11.53 3.44 19.73
N LEU A 175 -10.26 3.20 19.41
CA LEU A 175 -9.18 3.55 20.31
C LEU A 175 -9.40 5.03 20.54
N SER A 176 -9.89 5.44 21.71
CA SER A 176 -10.26 6.82 21.97
C SER A 176 -9.00 7.64 22.13
N LEU A 177 -8.32 7.85 21.00
CA LEU A 177 -7.18 8.73 20.90
C LEU A 177 -7.75 10.13 21.11
N LYS A 178 -7.38 10.75 22.22
CA LYS A 178 -7.73 12.14 22.48
C LYS A 178 -6.98 12.98 21.44
N PRO A 179 -7.68 13.69 20.54
CA PRO A 179 -7.00 14.56 19.58
C PRO A 179 -6.20 15.63 20.32
N HIS A 180 -4.97 15.86 19.88
CA HIS A 180 -4.14 16.92 20.42
C HIS A 180 -4.36 18.20 19.61
N PRO A 181 -4.70 19.34 20.23
CA PRO A 181 -4.77 20.60 19.49
C PRO A 181 -3.40 20.91 18.88
N LEU A 182 -3.39 21.58 17.72
CA LEU A 182 -2.16 22.01 17.09
C LEU A 182 -1.59 23.23 17.84
N PRO A 183 -0.26 23.30 18.08
CA PRO A 183 0.76 22.35 17.66
C PRO A 183 0.72 21.03 18.45
N ALA A 184 0.82 19.89 17.75
CA ALA A 184 0.81 18.55 18.34
C ALA A 184 2.22 17.92 18.28
N ARG A 185 2.65 17.25 19.34
CA ARG A 185 4.00 16.68 19.45
C ARG A 185 3.99 15.15 19.56
N ALA A 186 4.89 14.51 18.83
CA ALA A 186 5.15 13.08 18.91
C ALA A 186 6.65 12.86 19.12
N LYS A 187 7.00 11.85 19.92
CA LYS A 187 8.38 11.47 20.17
C LYS A 187 8.61 10.06 19.65
N THR A 188 9.64 9.90 18.83
CA THR A 188 10.19 8.60 18.43
C THR A 188 11.48 8.33 19.23
N PRO A 189 12.10 7.15 19.10
CA PRO A 189 13.39 6.89 19.75
C PRO A 189 14.51 7.87 19.35
N GLU A 190 14.45 8.44 18.14
CA GLU A 190 15.53 9.25 17.59
C GLU A 190 15.23 10.76 17.57
N LEU A 191 13.96 11.14 17.54
CA LEU A 191 13.57 12.55 17.37
C LEU A 191 12.21 12.87 18.00
N GLU A 192 11.96 14.15 18.20
CA GLU A 192 10.65 14.71 18.52
C GLU A 192 10.15 15.53 17.32
N VAL A 193 8.92 15.28 16.88
CA VAL A 193 8.24 16.03 15.82
C VAL A 193 7.15 16.87 16.43
N GLU A 194 7.07 18.12 16.01
CA GLU A 194 5.95 19.01 16.28
C GLU A 194 5.22 19.32 14.97
N LEU A 195 3.97 18.88 14.86
CA LEU A 195 3.05 19.29 13.81
C LEU A 195 2.44 20.64 14.18
N VAL A 196 2.88 21.69 13.51
CA VAL A 196 2.49 23.07 13.79
C VAL A 196 1.12 23.39 13.22
N ARG A 197 0.89 22.99 11.96
CA ARG A 197 -0.37 23.20 11.24
C ARG A 197 -0.49 22.24 10.06
N LEU A 198 -1.70 22.11 9.53
CA LEU A 198 -1.97 21.44 8.27
C LEU A 198 -2.30 22.47 7.20
N ASP A 199 -1.61 22.38 6.07
CA ASP A 199 -1.83 23.19 4.89
C ASP A 199 -2.40 22.29 3.77
N VAL A 200 -3.29 22.84 2.94
CA VAL A 200 -3.75 22.19 1.71
C VAL A 200 -2.98 22.81 0.56
N VAL A 201 -2.24 21.99 -0.18
CA VAL A 201 -1.43 22.44 -1.33
C VAL A 201 -1.89 21.74 -2.60
N GLU A 202 -1.92 22.48 -3.70
CA GLU A 202 -2.14 21.94 -5.04
C GLU A 202 -0.84 21.26 -5.49
N ASP A 203 -0.87 19.96 -5.81
CA ASP A 203 0.34 19.14 -6.02
C ASP A 203 0.56 18.77 -7.48
N ALA A 204 -0.46 18.17 -8.11
CA ALA A 204 -0.31 17.58 -9.43
C ALA A 204 -1.56 17.78 -10.30
N VAL A 205 -1.35 17.90 -11.60
CA VAL A 205 -2.42 17.80 -12.59
C VAL A 205 -2.65 16.33 -12.91
N VAL A 206 -3.85 15.84 -12.62
CA VAL A 206 -4.27 14.47 -12.94
C VAL A 206 -5.11 14.50 -14.22
N ILE A 207 -4.74 13.66 -15.19
CA ILE A 207 -5.53 13.44 -16.40
C ILE A 207 -6.49 12.29 -16.11
N MET A 208 -7.79 12.59 -16.14
CA MET A 208 -8.84 11.60 -15.92
C MET A 208 -9.12 10.77 -17.19
N PRO A 209 -9.82 9.63 -17.09
CA PRO A 209 -10.18 8.81 -18.26
C PRO A 209 -11.02 9.54 -19.32
N ASP A 210 -11.67 10.65 -18.95
CA ASP A 210 -12.38 11.54 -19.89
C ASP A 210 -11.45 12.57 -20.55
N ASN A 211 -10.13 12.40 -20.44
CA ASN A 211 -9.07 13.31 -20.88
C ASN A 211 -9.13 14.72 -20.27
N LYS A 212 -9.93 14.95 -19.23
CA LYS A 212 -9.91 16.23 -18.53
C LYS A 212 -8.79 16.28 -17.49
N GLN A 213 -8.17 17.44 -17.41
CA GLN A 213 -7.13 17.74 -16.44
C GLN A 213 -7.75 18.36 -15.20
N TYR A 214 -7.39 17.83 -14.04
CA TYR A 214 -7.81 18.37 -12.76
C TYR A 214 -6.61 18.59 -11.85
N VAL A 215 -6.67 19.65 -11.04
CA VAL A 215 -5.66 19.89 -10.01
C VAL A 215 -5.99 19.04 -8.78
N ALA A 216 -5.12 18.10 -8.45
CA ALA A 216 -5.18 17.35 -7.21
C ALA A 216 -4.56 18.18 -6.08
N SER A 217 -5.33 18.36 -5.00
CA SER A 217 -4.84 18.95 -3.77
C SER A 217 -4.43 17.86 -2.79
N ARG A 218 -3.45 18.14 -1.93
CA ARG A 218 -3.02 17.25 -0.86
C ARG A 218 -2.89 17.99 0.46
N ILE A 219 -3.00 17.25 1.56
CA ILE A 219 -2.70 17.77 2.90
C ILE A 219 -1.21 17.62 3.16
N VAL A 220 -0.57 18.72 3.56
CA VAL A 220 0.83 18.76 4.00
C VAL A 220 0.89 19.28 5.42
N GLY A 221 1.56 18.54 6.30
CA GLY A 221 1.87 19.03 7.64
C GLY A 221 3.09 19.94 7.62
N ARG A 222 2.97 21.12 8.25
CA ARG A 222 4.12 21.94 8.59
C ARG A 222 4.74 21.41 9.87
N LEU A 223 5.91 20.79 9.73
CA LEU A 223 6.58 20.07 10.82
C LEU A 223 7.83 20.81 11.29
N ASN A 224 8.09 20.75 12.59
CA ASN A 224 9.38 21.05 13.20
C ASN A 224 9.97 19.76 13.77
N PHE A 225 11.26 19.53 13.54
CA PHE A 225 11.98 18.38 14.08
C PHE A 225 12.94 18.82 15.18
N TYR A 226 13.05 18.01 16.22
CA TYR A 226 13.93 18.24 17.37
C TYR A 226 14.75 16.99 17.67
N GLU A 227 16.06 17.16 17.83
CA GLU A 227 16.99 16.13 18.29
C GLU A 227 17.65 16.60 19.58
N SER A 228 17.57 15.78 20.64
CA SER A 228 18.11 16.14 21.96
C SER A 228 17.65 17.54 22.44
N GLY A 229 16.40 17.92 22.12
CA GLY A 229 15.80 19.20 22.48
C GLY A 229 16.18 20.39 21.60
N ARG A 230 17.03 20.21 20.57
CA ARG A 230 17.41 21.27 19.62
C ARG A 230 16.70 21.08 18.28
N ARG A 231 16.18 22.17 17.72
CA ARG A 231 15.53 22.16 16.40
C ARG A 231 16.55 21.76 15.33
N THR A 232 16.15 20.90 14.41
CA THR A 232 16.98 20.41 13.30
C THR A 232 16.19 20.40 12.00
N ASN A 233 16.90 20.50 10.87
CA ASN A 233 16.35 20.34 9.52
C ASN A 233 16.88 19.07 8.84
N ASN A 234 17.51 18.18 9.63
CA ASN A 234 18.12 16.96 9.12
C ASN A 234 17.09 15.84 8.91
N TRP A 235 15.80 16.14 8.73
CA TRP A 235 14.75 15.16 8.53
C TRP A 235 13.79 15.63 7.45
N GLU A 236 13.31 14.68 6.66
CA GLU A 236 12.34 14.91 5.58
C GLU A 236 11.31 13.80 5.60
N ALA A 237 10.07 14.20 5.34
CA ALA A 237 8.97 13.28 5.15
C ALA A 237 9.10 12.62 3.77
N THR A 238 9.38 11.33 3.74
CA THR A 238 9.35 10.55 2.50
C THR A 238 7.95 10.06 2.18
N GLU A 239 7.02 10.09 3.13
CA GLU A 239 5.63 9.68 2.97
C GLU A 239 4.75 10.41 3.98
N VAL A 240 3.57 10.85 3.55
CA VAL A 240 2.58 11.51 4.40
C VAL A 240 1.20 10.97 4.03
N TRP A 241 0.44 10.55 5.03
CA TRP A 241 -0.92 10.06 4.86
C TRP A 241 -1.78 10.45 6.07
N LEU A 242 -3.09 10.35 5.91
CA LEU A 242 -4.01 10.43 7.02
C LEU A 242 -4.55 9.06 7.36
N GLU A 243 -4.82 8.81 8.64
CA GLU A 243 -5.63 7.69 9.06
C GLU A 243 -6.90 8.17 9.75
N ASP A 244 -7.98 7.43 9.54
CA ASP A 244 -9.16 7.59 10.36
C ASP A 244 -8.99 6.86 11.73
N PRO A 245 -9.93 7.02 12.67
CA PRO A 245 -9.95 6.33 13.97
C PRO A 245 -9.83 4.81 13.91
N PHE A 246 -10.06 4.20 12.75
CA PHE A 246 -10.05 2.76 12.52
C PHE A 246 -8.73 2.28 11.89
N GLY A 247 -7.82 3.21 11.57
CA GLY A 247 -6.54 2.91 10.93
C GLY A 247 -6.63 2.73 9.42
N ASN A 248 -7.73 3.16 8.79
CA ASN A 248 -7.79 3.20 7.33
C ASN A 248 -6.88 4.32 6.84
N ARG A 249 -5.92 3.97 5.97
CA ARG A 249 -4.92 4.89 5.43
C ARG A 249 -5.44 5.56 4.16
N TYR A 250 -5.37 6.89 4.14
CA TYR A 250 -5.67 7.75 3.00
C TYR A 250 -4.36 8.37 2.53
N ASP A 251 -3.77 7.78 1.49
CA ASP A 251 -2.55 8.27 0.86
C ASP A 251 -2.88 9.32 -0.21
N ASN A 252 -2.04 10.35 -0.31
CA ASN A 252 -2.13 11.40 -1.31
C ASN A 252 -1.64 10.93 -2.72
N ARG A 253 -1.03 9.75 -2.84
CA ARG A 253 -0.34 9.29 -4.07
C ARG A 253 -1.17 8.33 -4.94
N TYR A 254 -2.16 8.84 -5.64
CA TYR A 254 -2.68 8.21 -6.89
C TYR A 254 -3.74 7.10 -6.81
N GLU A 255 -4.26 6.69 -5.66
CA GLU A 255 -5.34 5.69 -5.64
C GLU A 255 -6.63 6.20 -4.95
N ALA A 256 -7.51 6.71 -5.81
CA ALA A 256 -8.93 6.38 -5.84
C ALA A 256 -9.95 7.05 -4.87
N TRP A 257 -10.57 8.12 -5.39
CA TRP A 257 -12.04 8.32 -5.50
C TRP A 257 -12.93 8.37 -4.25
N GLN A 258 -12.39 8.21 -3.04
CA GLN A 258 -13.20 8.23 -1.83
C GLN A 258 -12.89 9.49 -1.03
N ALA A 259 -13.87 10.41 -0.99
CA ALA A 259 -13.83 11.47 0.00
C ALA A 259 -13.81 10.81 1.38
N PRO A 260 -12.82 11.10 2.23
CA PRO A 260 -12.81 10.57 3.57
C PRO A 260 -14.08 10.98 4.32
N PRO A 261 -14.56 10.18 5.27
CA PRO A 261 -15.68 10.56 6.10
C PRO A 261 -15.35 11.82 6.90
N TRP A 262 -15.85 12.98 6.46
CA TRP A 262 -15.63 14.27 7.12
C TRP A 262 -16.24 14.33 8.52
N HIS A 263 -17.09 13.37 8.88
CA HIS A 263 -17.69 13.21 10.20
C HIS A 263 -16.79 12.47 11.19
N SER A 264 -15.56 12.13 10.82
CA SER A 264 -14.65 11.47 11.75
C SER A 264 -14.38 12.35 12.99
N PRO A 265 -14.54 11.83 14.22
CA PRO A 265 -14.37 12.60 15.46
C PRO A 265 -12.93 13.08 15.68
N TYR A 266 -11.97 12.51 14.95
CA TYR A 266 -10.59 12.96 14.84
C TYR A 266 -9.95 12.35 13.61
N TRP A 267 -8.79 12.87 13.22
CA TRP A 267 -7.92 12.26 12.23
C TRP A 267 -6.60 11.89 12.90
N VAL A 268 -5.82 11.00 12.29
CA VAL A 268 -4.44 10.75 12.69
C VAL A 268 -3.55 11.19 11.55
N TYR A 269 -2.77 12.24 11.78
CA TYR A 269 -1.72 12.63 10.85
C TYR A 269 -0.57 11.66 10.97
N CYS A 270 -0.23 11.02 9.86
CA CYS A 270 0.84 10.06 9.81
C CYS A 270 1.90 10.53 8.81
N ALA A 271 3.15 10.38 9.20
CA ALA A 271 4.27 10.70 8.33
C ALA A 271 5.45 9.77 8.61
N LYS A 272 6.09 9.35 7.52
CA LYS A 272 7.32 8.56 7.51
C LYS A 272 8.48 9.50 7.21
N PHE A 273 9.47 9.52 8.09
CA PHE A 273 10.63 10.39 7.98
C PHE A 273 11.91 9.61 7.82
N HIS A 274 12.83 10.23 7.10
CA HIS A 274 14.20 9.80 7.00
C HIS A 274 15.12 10.99 7.22
N ARG A 275 16.35 10.69 7.63
CA ARG A 275 17.33 11.72 7.91
C ARG A 275 17.91 12.29 6.61
N VAL A 276 17.88 13.61 6.48
CA VAL A 276 18.46 14.38 5.37
C VAL A 276 19.80 14.95 5.78
N GLY A 277 20.78 14.79 4.89
CA GLY A 277 22.08 15.45 5.02
C GLY A 277 23.06 14.79 5.98
N GLY A 278 24.33 14.77 5.58
CA GLY A 278 25.53 14.54 6.39
C GLY A 278 25.63 13.21 7.14
N ALA A 279 26.63 12.40 6.77
CA ALA A 279 27.01 11.18 7.49
C ALA A 279 27.39 11.37 8.98
N THR A 280 27.41 12.61 9.46
CA THR A 280 27.82 13.01 10.80
C THR A 280 26.82 12.68 11.90
N SER A 281 25.56 12.36 11.57
CA SER A 281 24.51 12.27 12.58
C SER A 281 23.97 10.86 12.82
N CYS A 282 24.05 9.97 11.84
CA CYS A 282 23.59 8.59 11.94
C CYS A 282 24.49 7.81 12.94
N ILE A 283 23.88 6.96 13.78
CA ILE A 283 24.47 6.39 15.01
C ILE A 283 25.89 5.79 14.79
N PRO A 284 26.98 6.47 15.21
CA PRO A 284 28.35 5.98 14.99
C PRO A 284 28.66 4.63 15.66
N LYS A 285 27.84 4.24 16.65
CA LYS A 285 27.98 2.98 17.41
C LYS A 285 27.53 1.74 16.64
N ALA A 286 26.59 1.84 15.71
CA ALA A 286 26.11 0.67 14.96
C ALA A 286 27.10 0.21 13.86
N TRP A 287 28.19 0.97 13.65
CA TRP A 287 28.89 1.01 12.36
C TRP A 287 30.28 0.39 12.37
N ARG A 288 30.88 0.12 13.53
CA ARG A 288 32.33 -0.16 13.60
C ARG A 288 32.75 -1.56 13.17
N SER A 289 31.87 -2.56 13.18
CA SER A 289 32.23 -3.96 12.85
C SER A 289 32.28 -4.25 11.34
N ASP A 290 31.59 -3.46 10.52
CA ASP A 290 31.29 -3.83 9.11
C ASP A 290 32.00 -2.93 8.08
N TRP A 291 32.97 -2.13 8.53
CA TRP A 291 33.74 -1.26 7.65
C TRP A 291 34.63 -2.08 6.72
N ILE A 292 34.48 -1.82 5.42
CA ILE A 292 35.26 -2.49 4.38
C ILE A 292 36.47 -1.61 4.03
N PRO A 293 37.72 -2.04 4.29
CA PRO A 293 38.90 -1.24 4.03
C PRO A 293 39.10 -1.01 2.53
N LEU A 294 39.27 0.25 2.14
CA LEU A 294 39.73 0.64 0.81
C LEU A 294 41.25 0.65 0.77
N HIS A 295 41.81 -0.37 0.16
CA HIS A 295 43.24 -0.40 -0.16
C HIS A 295 43.46 0.44 -1.42
N SER A 296 44.48 1.32 -1.40
CA SER A 296 44.71 2.26 -2.49
C SER A 296 45.02 1.54 -3.81
N GLY A 297 44.21 1.80 -4.84
CA GLY A 297 44.55 1.57 -6.25
C GLY A 297 44.21 0.20 -6.83
N THR A 298 43.59 -0.69 -6.06
CA THR A 298 43.21 -2.02 -6.56
C THR A 298 41.69 -2.16 -6.68
N ASP A 299 41.25 -2.50 -7.90
CA ASP A 299 39.92 -3.03 -8.15
C ASP A 299 39.80 -4.35 -7.38
N THR A 300 39.22 -4.27 -6.18
CA THR A 300 39.26 -5.39 -5.24
C THR A 300 37.86 -5.99 -5.16
N PRO A 301 37.64 -7.20 -5.70
CA PRO A 301 36.44 -7.95 -5.39
C PRO A 301 36.49 -8.29 -3.90
N LEU A 302 35.52 -7.78 -3.15
CA LEU A 302 35.47 -7.90 -1.70
C LEU A 302 34.58 -9.06 -1.27
N ASN A 303 33.50 -9.34 -2.02
CA ASN A 303 32.48 -10.33 -1.68
C ASN A 303 32.07 -10.32 -0.20
N ALA A 304 32.05 -9.13 0.41
CA ALA A 304 31.69 -8.95 1.82
C ALA A 304 30.17 -9.03 1.95
N LEU A 305 29.68 -9.71 2.99
CA LEU A 305 28.27 -9.80 3.31
C LEU A 305 28.04 -9.14 4.67
N THR A 306 27.14 -8.17 4.71
CA THR A 306 26.56 -7.66 5.96
C THR A 306 25.07 -7.98 5.97
N THR A 307 24.53 -8.26 7.15
CA THR A 307 23.10 -8.48 7.35
C THR A 307 22.58 -7.48 8.38
N GLN A 308 21.67 -6.61 7.98
CA GLN A 308 21.07 -5.61 8.86
C GLN A 308 19.56 -5.73 8.80
N TYR A 309 18.90 -5.81 9.96
CA TYR A 309 17.44 -5.94 10.06
C TYR A 309 16.86 -7.09 9.21
N GLY A 310 17.60 -8.18 9.04
CA GLY A 310 17.21 -9.33 8.22
C GLY A 310 17.46 -9.17 6.71
N VAL A 311 17.97 -8.01 6.27
CA VAL A 311 18.35 -7.75 4.88
C VAL A 311 19.82 -8.05 4.69
N ALA A 312 20.13 -8.97 3.78
CA ALA A 312 21.49 -9.25 3.34
C ALA A 312 21.92 -8.22 2.29
N LEU A 313 23.05 -7.54 2.53
CA LEU A 313 23.69 -6.63 1.58
C LEU A 313 25.09 -7.16 1.28
N ARG A 314 25.37 -7.38 -0.01
CA ARG A 314 26.66 -7.91 -0.45
C ARG A 314 27.46 -6.84 -1.18
N VAL A 315 28.64 -6.53 -0.69
CA VAL A 315 29.59 -5.67 -1.41
C VAL A 315 30.43 -6.53 -2.32
N LEU A 316 30.20 -6.36 -3.62
CA LEU A 316 30.88 -7.14 -4.65
C LEU A 316 32.31 -6.68 -4.81
N GLY A 317 32.53 -5.36 -4.85
CA GLY A 317 33.87 -4.79 -4.98
C GLY A 317 33.85 -3.29 -5.09
N VAL A 318 35.04 -2.71 -4.99
CA VAL A 318 35.30 -1.29 -5.20
C VAL A 318 36.22 -1.16 -6.39
N PHE A 319 35.81 -0.36 -7.36
CA PHE A 319 36.48 -0.16 -8.63
C PHE A 319 36.90 1.28 -8.71
N GLN A 320 38.20 1.53 -8.53
CA GLN A 320 38.73 2.87 -8.31
C GLN A 320 39.13 3.58 -9.60
N ARG A 321 39.10 2.89 -10.75
CA ARG A 321 39.46 3.49 -12.04
C ARG A 321 38.19 3.86 -12.82
N ALA A 322 38.29 4.97 -13.54
CA ALA A 322 37.28 5.38 -14.51
C ALA A 322 37.44 4.60 -15.83
N ASN A 323 36.40 4.60 -16.65
CA ASN A 323 36.36 4.02 -18.00
C ASN A 323 36.66 2.53 -18.03
N GLN A 324 36.03 1.77 -17.14
CA GLN A 324 36.16 0.32 -17.06
C GLN A 324 34.84 -0.36 -17.46
N VAL A 325 34.95 -1.57 -17.99
CA VAL A 325 33.79 -2.43 -18.22
C VAL A 325 34.04 -3.73 -17.48
N PHE A 326 33.07 -4.17 -16.70
CA PHE A 326 33.13 -5.39 -15.92
C PHE A 326 31.97 -6.30 -16.24
N GLU A 327 32.22 -7.60 -16.29
CA GLU A 327 31.18 -8.61 -16.22
C GLU A 327 31.01 -9.04 -14.77
N VAL A 328 29.78 -8.94 -14.26
CA VAL A 328 29.38 -9.38 -12.94
C VAL A 328 28.49 -10.59 -13.11
N ASP A 329 29.04 -11.77 -12.83
CA ASP A 329 28.31 -13.02 -12.80
C ASP A 329 27.66 -13.20 -11.42
N VAL A 330 26.32 -13.11 -11.38
CA VAL A 330 25.49 -13.28 -10.18
C VAL A 330 24.82 -14.66 -10.11
N SER A 331 25.14 -15.58 -11.03
CA SER A 331 24.50 -16.90 -11.14
C SER A 331 24.70 -17.79 -9.91
N GLN A 332 25.78 -17.59 -9.16
CA GLN A 332 26.04 -18.28 -7.90
C GLN A 332 25.90 -17.33 -6.72
N ALA A 333 24.78 -17.45 -6.00
CA ALA A 333 24.56 -16.75 -4.75
C ALA A 333 25.74 -16.99 -3.79
N GLY A 334 26.50 -15.93 -3.48
CA GLY A 334 27.65 -15.99 -2.58
C GLY A 334 29.01 -16.26 -3.23
N ARG A 335 29.09 -16.49 -4.55
CA ARG A 335 30.36 -16.60 -5.30
C ARG A 335 30.29 -15.80 -6.60
N TYR A 336 30.29 -14.48 -6.46
CA TYR A 336 30.31 -13.59 -7.61
C TYR A 336 31.67 -13.62 -8.27
N ARG A 337 31.66 -13.66 -9.61
CA ARG A 337 32.86 -13.48 -10.42
C ARG A 337 32.75 -12.13 -11.10
N ILE A 338 33.67 -11.24 -10.75
CA ILE A 338 33.84 -9.96 -11.42
C ILE A 338 35.07 -10.08 -12.29
N ARG A 339 34.93 -9.78 -13.57
CA ARG A 339 36.02 -9.86 -14.54
C ARG A 339 36.00 -8.61 -15.43
N PRO A 340 37.16 -8.11 -15.86
CA PRO A 340 37.19 -7.12 -16.94
C PRO A 340 36.44 -7.69 -18.15
N ALA A 341 35.49 -6.94 -18.69
CA ALA A 341 34.82 -7.32 -19.92
C ALA A 341 35.80 -7.17 -21.09
N GLN A 342 35.65 -8.01 -22.11
CA GLN A 342 36.42 -7.86 -23.37
C GLN A 342 35.86 -6.77 -24.29
N VAL A 343 34.85 -6.03 -23.83
CA VAL A 343 34.22 -4.95 -24.58
C VAL A 343 34.98 -3.66 -24.31
N PRO A 344 35.43 -2.92 -25.34
CA PRO A 344 36.07 -1.62 -25.14
C PRO A 344 35.08 -0.63 -24.49
N PRO A 345 35.54 0.27 -23.62
CA PRO A 345 34.69 1.31 -23.05
C PRO A 345 34.06 2.15 -24.16
N SER A 346 32.79 2.55 -23.98
CA SER A 346 32.07 3.36 -24.96
C SER A 346 32.86 4.63 -25.29
N SER A 347 33.01 4.91 -26.58
CA SER A 347 33.69 6.10 -27.09
C SER A 347 32.84 7.36 -27.00
N GLU A 348 31.57 7.27 -26.58
CA GLU A 348 30.66 8.41 -26.53
C GLU A 348 30.99 9.37 -25.36
N PRO A 349 31.48 10.59 -25.64
CA PRO A 349 32.03 11.47 -24.61
C PRO A 349 30.98 12.08 -23.65
N ASN A 350 29.69 12.06 -23.97
CA ASN A 350 28.71 13.01 -23.39
C ASN A 350 27.46 12.40 -22.75
N GLN A 351 27.43 11.10 -22.40
CA GLN A 351 26.33 10.61 -21.57
C GLN A 351 26.58 10.96 -20.09
N ASP A 352 25.66 11.72 -19.50
CA ASP A 352 25.61 12.15 -18.08
C ASP A 352 25.55 10.98 -17.07
N PHE A 353 25.50 9.75 -17.57
CA PHE A 353 25.45 8.52 -16.79
C PHE A 353 26.85 7.92 -16.64
N PRO A 354 27.46 8.03 -15.44
CA PRO A 354 28.81 7.52 -15.20
C PRO A 354 28.81 6.02 -14.94
N VAL A 355 27.64 5.39 -14.82
CA VAL A 355 27.51 3.95 -14.74
C VAL A 355 26.34 3.51 -15.61
N ILE A 356 26.54 2.49 -16.42
CA ILE A 356 25.48 1.84 -17.19
C ILE A 356 25.61 0.35 -16.90
N ILE A 357 24.50 -0.29 -16.55
CA ILE A 357 24.46 -1.74 -16.36
C ILE A 357 23.60 -2.30 -17.50
N HIS A 358 24.16 -3.25 -18.23
CA HIS A 358 23.50 -3.94 -19.33
C HIS A 358 23.26 -5.40 -18.96
N PRO A 359 22.07 -5.95 -19.24
CA PRO A 359 21.88 -7.39 -19.16
C PRO A 359 22.63 -8.03 -20.32
N THR A 360 23.39 -9.08 -20.06
CA THR A 360 23.99 -9.87 -21.15
C THR A 360 23.01 -10.92 -21.65
N ALA A 361 23.32 -11.55 -22.79
CA ALA A 361 22.56 -12.70 -23.28
C ALA A 361 22.51 -13.89 -22.29
N LYS A 362 23.40 -13.90 -21.29
CA LYS A 362 23.33 -14.84 -20.16
C LYS A 362 22.50 -14.20 -19.06
N ALA A 363 21.40 -14.86 -18.68
CA ALA A 363 20.39 -14.33 -17.76
C ALA A 363 20.93 -13.80 -16.42
N ASP A 364 22.09 -14.31 -15.97
CA ASP A 364 22.69 -13.99 -14.67
C ASP A 364 24.04 -13.25 -14.77
N VAL A 365 24.39 -12.70 -15.93
CA VAL A 365 25.59 -11.88 -16.09
C VAL A 365 25.20 -10.47 -16.52
N SER A 366 25.66 -9.49 -15.77
CA SER A 366 25.49 -8.06 -16.07
C SER A 366 26.82 -7.44 -16.50
N GLN A 367 26.79 -6.60 -17.52
CA GLN A 367 27.93 -5.76 -17.92
C GLN A 367 27.79 -4.38 -17.27
N VAL A 368 28.75 -4.01 -16.42
CA VAL A 368 28.82 -2.71 -15.77
C VAL A 368 29.85 -1.85 -16.48
N HIS A 369 29.40 -0.79 -17.13
CA HIS A 369 30.24 0.22 -17.76
C HIS A 369 30.38 1.39 -16.80
N THR A 370 31.59 1.75 -16.40
CA THR A 370 31.85 2.83 -15.46
C THR A 370 32.70 3.91 -16.12
N LYS A 371 32.30 5.18 -16.04
CA LYS A 371 33.10 6.37 -16.37
C LYS A 371 33.69 7.03 -15.12
N ALA A 372 33.29 6.56 -13.94
CA ALA A 372 33.75 7.03 -12.64
C ALA A 372 34.14 5.84 -11.75
N PRO A 373 34.93 6.08 -10.69
CA PRO A 373 35.09 5.12 -9.61
C PRO A 373 33.75 4.74 -8.98
N VAL A 374 33.53 3.45 -8.72
CA VAL A 374 32.26 2.92 -8.19
C VAL A 374 32.44 1.88 -7.10
N LEU A 375 31.43 1.79 -6.25
CA LEU A 375 31.19 0.66 -5.35
C LEU A 375 30.03 -0.16 -5.91
N LEU A 376 30.24 -1.47 -6.10
CA LEU A 376 29.18 -2.39 -6.51
C LEU A 376 28.59 -3.14 -5.33
N ILE A 377 27.26 -3.07 -5.21
CA ILE A 377 26.50 -3.73 -4.14
C ILE A 377 25.46 -4.64 -4.79
N HIS A 378 25.39 -5.88 -4.35
CA HIS A 378 24.33 -6.82 -4.68
C HIS A 378 23.39 -6.98 -3.50
N ILE A 379 22.09 -6.88 -3.78
CA ILE A 379 21.03 -7.13 -2.81
C ILE A 379 20.27 -8.36 -3.30
N PRO A 380 20.45 -9.54 -2.66
CA PRO A 380 19.57 -10.67 -2.92
C PRO A 380 18.13 -10.24 -2.58
N ALA A 381 17.22 -10.35 -3.54
CA ALA A 381 15.81 -10.18 -3.27
C ALA A 381 15.27 -11.43 -2.60
N HIS A 382 14.18 -11.25 -1.88
CA HIS A 382 13.46 -12.31 -1.22
C HIS A 382 12.12 -12.49 -1.95
N PRO A 383 11.63 -13.73 -2.12
CA PRO A 383 10.44 -14.06 -2.90
C PRO A 383 9.13 -13.37 -2.48
N ASN A 384 9.09 -12.71 -1.32
CA ASN A 384 7.89 -12.13 -0.72
C ASN A 384 8.01 -10.62 -0.50
N TRP A 385 9.06 -9.96 -1.01
CA TRP A 385 9.41 -8.62 -0.56
C TRP A 385 9.02 -7.52 -1.57
N PRO A 386 8.62 -6.34 -1.07
CA PRO A 386 8.07 -5.26 -1.87
C PRO A 386 9.13 -4.55 -2.73
N SER A 387 8.63 -3.64 -3.58
CA SER A 387 9.36 -2.85 -4.56
C SER A 387 10.53 -2.06 -3.98
N ILE A 388 11.65 -2.06 -4.71
CA ILE A 388 12.72 -1.08 -4.56
C ILE A 388 12.31 0.21 -5.25
N VAL A 389 12.60 1.35 -4.63
CA VAL A 389 12.37 2.68 -5.21
C VAL A 389 13.64 3.49 -5.14
N LEU A 390 14.05 4.08 -6.27
CA LEU A 390 15.11 5.07 -6.33
C LEU A 390 14.47 6.46 -6.47
N GLU A 391 14.60 7.30 -5.44
CA GLU A 391 14.10 8.68 -5.44
C GLU A 391 15.29 9.63 -5.24
N ASN A 392 15.57 10.51 -6.21
CA ASN A 392 16.58 11.58 -6.06
C ASN A 392 17.94 11.09 -5.49
N THR A 393 18.50 10.00 -6.04
CA THR A 393 19.76 9.33 -5.58
C THR A 393 19.70 8.60 -4.24
N ARG A 394 18.51 8.51 -3.64
CA ARG A 394 18.23 7.73 -2.43
C ARG A 394 17.62 6.40 -2.83
N LEU A 395 18.14 5.33 -2.25
CA LEU A 395 17.69 4.00 -2.53
C LEU A 395 16.89 3.47 -1.35
N PHE A 396 15.64 3.10 -1.60
CA PHE A 396 14.77 2.51 -0.61
C PHE A 396 14.53 1.03 -0.90
N TYR A 397 14.62 0.21 0.14
CA TYR A 397 14.35 -1.22 0.11
C TYR A 397 13.45 -1.58 1.28
N ASN A 398 12.20 -2.00 1.01
CA ASN A 398 11.23 -2.34 2.07
C ASN A 398 11.11 -1.24 3.15
N ASP A 399 10.97 0.01 2.71
CA ASP A 399 10.99 1.23 3.53
C ASP A 399 12.31 1.58 4.23
N TYR A 400 13.34 0.74 4.15
CA TYR A 400 14.68 1.07 4.63
C TYR A 400 15.41 1.90 3.59
N GLU A 401 15.98 3.02 4.01
CA GLU A 401 16.89 3.75 3.13
C GLU A 401 18.29 3.14 3.22
N ILE A 402 18.80 2.67 2.09
CA ILE A 402 20.16 2.17 1.97
C ILE A 402 21.10 3.35 1.87
N CYS A 403 21.84 3.59 2.95
CA CYS A 403 22.84 4.63 3.02
C CYS A 403 24.23 4.02 2.86
N VAL A 404 25.02 4.58 1.95
CA VAL A 404 26.42 4.20 1.79
C VAL A 404 27.29 5.35 2.27
N PHE A 405 28.29 5.01 3.07
CA PHE A 405 29.22 5.92 3.69
C PHE A 405 30.65 5.59 3.35
N LEU A 406 31.49 6.62 3.29
CA LEU A 406 32.92 6.51 3.23
C LEU A 406 33.54 7.23 4.42
N GLN A 407 34.37 6.55 5.19
CA GLN A 407 35.24 7.16 6.19
C GLN A 407 36.64 7.34 5.61
N ASP A 408 37.18 8.55 5.64
CA ASP A 408 38.58 8.80 5.24
C ASP A 408 39.58 8.34 6.33
N GLU A 409 40.88 8.49 6.06
CA GLU A 409 41.94 8.15 7.03
C GLU A 409 41.93 9.06 8.27
N GLN A 410 41.39 10.27 8.15
CA GLN A 410 41.25 11.24 9.23
C GLN A 410 40.04 10.95 10.13
N GLY A 411 39.20 9.98 9.74
CA GLY A 411 38.00 9.58 10.46
C GLY A 411 36.74 10.36 10.06
N SER A 412 36.83 11.30 9.12
CA SER A 412 35.68 12.04 8.58
C SER A 412 34.79 11.10 7.79
N ILE A 413 33.47 11.21 7.95
CA ILE A 413 32.51 10.35 7.26
C ILE A 413 31.75 11.18 6.22
N TYR A 414 31.64 10.63 5.02
CA TYR A 414 30.94 11.17 3.87
C TYR A 414 29.80 10.23 3.47
N ARG A 415 28.63 10.79 3.14
CA ARG A 415 27.53 10.02 2.56
C ARG A 415 27.68 10.00 1.05
N LEU A 416 27.56 8.83 0.45
CA LEU A 416 27.71 8.62 -0.98
C LEU A 416 26.33 8.57 -1.66
N PRO A 417 26.11 9.31 -2.76
CA PRO A 417 24.88 9.21 -3.53
C PRO A 417 24.85 7.91 -4.35
N VAL A 418 23.69 7.24 -4.37
CA VAL A 418 23.48 6.08 -5.22
C VAL A 418 23.16 6.57 -6.63
N ALA A 419 23.98 6.19 -7.60
CA ALA A 419 23.93 6.75 -8.93
C ALA A 419 23.01 5.98 -9.87
N THR A 420 23.07 4.65 -9.82
CA THR A 420 22.28 3.78 -10.70
C THR A 420 21.94 2.45 -10.02
N HIS A 421 20.83 1.86 -10.45
CA HIS A 421 20.43 0.50 -10.09
C HIS A 421 19.90 -0.20 -11.33
N GLU A 422 20.19 -1.49 -11.48
CA GLU A 422 19.51 -2.34 -12.47
C GLU A 422 18.86 -3.51 -11.74
N LEU A 423 17.58 -3.73 -12.05
CA LEU A 423 16.85 -4.94 -11.70
C LEU A 423 17.14 -5.99 -12.77
N SER A 424 17.91 -7.03 -12.45
CA SER A 424 18.02 -8.15 -13.38
C SER A 424 16.65 -8.83 -13.47
N TRP A 425 16.01 -8.75 -14.64
CA TRP A 425 14.75 -9.42 -14.90
C TRP A 425 15.00 -10.92 -15.07
N GLY A 426 14.60 -11.71 -14.07
CA GLY A 426 14.65 -13.16 -14.16
C GLY A 426 14.77 -13.88 -12.82
N ASN A 427 15.50 -13.32 -11.86
CA ASN A 427 15.64 -13.90 -10.52
C ASN A 427 16.02 -12.84 -9.49
N GLN A 428 15.02 -12.36 -8.76
CA GLN A 428 15.06 -11.98 -7.35
C GLN A 428 16.40 -11.40 -6.82
N SER A 429 17.02 -10.45 -7.51
CA SER A 429 18.18 -9.75 -6.96
C SER A 429 18.45 -8.45 -7.70
N MET A 430 19.15 -7.53 -7.03
CA MET A 430 19.45 -6.21 -7.55
C MET A 430 20.94 -5.95 -7.51
N LEU A 431 21.46 -5.37 -8.58
CA LEU A 431 22.82 -4.85 -8.65
C LEU A 431 22.78 -3.32 -8.63
N LEU A 432 23.55 -2.75 -7.71
CA LEU A 432 23.65 -1.32 -7.46
C LEU A 432 25.06 -0.84 -7.75
N ALA A 433 25.17 0.37 -8.30
CA ALA A 433 26.42 1.07 -8.40
C ALA A 433 26.34 2.43 -7.69
N VAL A 434 27.25 2.62 -6.74
CA VAL A 434 27.37 3.84 -5.96
C VAL A 434 28.59 4.60 -6.43
N ARG A 435 28.40 5.86 -6.79
CA ARG A 435 29.45 6.74 -7.31
C ARG A 435 30.40 7.17 -6.20
N LEU A 436 31.68 7.13 -6.52
CA LEU A 436 32.75 7.62 -5.64
C LEU A 436 33.40 8.91 -6.18
N ASP A 437 33.07 9.36 -7.39
CA ASP A 437 33.61 10.61 -7.96
C ASP A 437 33.06 11.90 -7.33
N VAL A 438 31.98 11.81 -6.55
CA VAL A 438 31.45 12.93 -5.75
C VAL A 438 32.30 13.22 -4.52
N LEU A 439 33.31 12.37 -4.25
CA LEU A 439 34.19 12.53 -3.11
C LEU A 439 35.32 13.53 -3.37
N PRO A 440 35.80 14.20 -2.31
CA PRO A 440 37.03 14.97 -2.39
C PRO A 440 38.18 14.08 -2.89
N ARG A 441 38.98 14.59 -3.85
CA ARG A 441 40.16 13.88 -4.41
C ARG A 441 41.19 13.43 -3.37
N THR A 442 41.10 13.98 -2.16
CA THR A 442 41.91 13.64 -0.98
C THR A 442 41.55 12.27 -0.38
N VAL A 443 40.33 11.77 -0.61
CA VAL A 443 39.89 10.47 -0.08
C VAL A 443 40.34 9.34 -1.02
N ARG A 444 41.64 9.01 -0.97
CA ARG A 444 42.24 7.89 -1.75
C ARG A 444 42.26 6.56 -0.99
N ARG A 445 42.09 6.63 0.33
CA ARG A 445 42.12 5.53 1.28
C ARG A 445 41.08 5.80 2.35
N GLY A 446 40.53 4.74 2.91
CA GLY A 446 39.42 4.86 3.83
C GLY A 446 38.73 3.54 4.08
N ARG A 447 37.48 3.63 4.52
CA ARG A 447 36.63 2.49 4.78
C ARG A 447 35.23 2.76 4.25
N ILE A 448 34.57 1.78 3.67
CA ILE A 448 33.17 1.89 3.25
C ILE A 448 32.27 1.24 4.29
N GLY A 449 31.21 1.94 4.67
CA GLY A 449 30.12 1.43 5.50
C GLY A 449 28.83 1.45 4.71
N ILE A 450 28.00 0.43 4.87
CA ILE A 450 26.64 0.41 4.34
C ILE A 450 25.70 0.23 5.52
N THR A 451 24.60 0.97 5.53
CA THR A 451 23.57 0.78 6.53
C THR A 451 22.19 0.94 5.97
N LEU A 452 21.23 0.35 6.69
CA LEU A 452 19.82 0.56 6.49
C LEU A 452 19.32 1.56 7.54
N SER A 453 18.93 2.75 7.09
CA SER A 453 18.24 3.69 7.96
C SER A 453 16.78 3.28 8.07
N LEU A 454 16.36 2.95 9.30
CA LEU A 454 14.96 2.74 9.61
C LEU A 454 14.19 4.05 9.43
N PRO A 455 13.02 4.02 8.78
CA PRO A 455 12.13 5.17 8.79
C PRO A 455 11.64 5.45 10.21
N GLN A 456 11.53 6.71 10.56
CA GLN A 456 10.82 7.13 11.76
C GLN A 456 9.36 7.41 11.38
N VAL A 457 8.41 6.68 11.96
CA VAL A 457 6.99 6.88 11.71
C VAL A 457 6.37 7.58 12.91
N ILE A 458 5.67 8.68 12.67
CA ILE A 458 4.79 9.29 13.68
C ILE A 458 3.33 9.04 13.34
N ARG A 459 2.52 8.96 14.38
CA ARG A 459 1.06 8.94 14.31
C ARG A 459 0.55 9.96 15.32
N LEU A 460 -0.03 11.05 14.83
CA LEU A 460 -0.48 12.18 15.64
C LEU A 460 -2.00 12.31 15.55
N PRO A 461 -2.75 11.97 16.61
CA PRO A 461 -4.19 12.28 16.67
C PRO A 461 -4.38 13.79 16.63
N ILE A 462 -5.08 14.27 15.61
CA ILE A 462 -5.37 15.68 15.36
C ILE A 462 -6.88 15.92 15.43
N PRO A 463 -7.33 17.16 15.71
CA PRO A 463 -8.74 17.48 15.71
C PRO A 463 -9.39 17.19 14.34
N PRO A 464 -10.73 17.07 14.28
CA PRO A 464 -11.45 16.99 13.03
C PRO A 464 -10.99 18.06 12.04
N LEU A 465 -10.81 17.68 10.79
CA LEU A 465 -10.59 18.65 9.72
C LEU A 465 -11.88 19.46 9.53
N SER A 466 -11.74 20.77 9.33
CA SER A 466 -12.90 21.58 8.96
C SER A 466 -13.49 21.11 7.63
N LYS A 467 -14.80 21.31 7.46
CA LYS A 467 -15.49 20.98 6.20
C LYS A 467 -14.78 21.62 5.00
N GLU A 468 -14.33 22.87 5.14
CA GLU A 468 -13.62 23.61 4.10
C GLU A 468 -12.27 22.98 3.78
N GLN A 469 -11.51 22.51 4.78
CA GLN A 469 -10.23 21.81 4.55
C GLN A 469 -10.45 20.49 3.82
N VAL A 470 -11.45 19.71 4.22
CA VAL A 470 -11.81 18.48 3.52
C VAL A 470 -12.21 18.82 2.09
N LEU A 471 -13.21 19.68 1.89
CA LEU A 471 -13.68 20.02 0.56
C LEU A 471 -12.56 20.50 -0.35
N LYS A 472 -11.63 21.34 0.12
CA LYS A 472 -10.49 21.81 -0.70
C LYS A 472 -9.56 20.70 -1.16
N VAL A 473 -9.33 19.68 -0.35
CA VAL A 473 -8.43 18.56 -0.71
C VAL A 473 -9.07 17.69 -1.80
N TRP A 474 -10.40 17.56 -1.77
CA TRP A 474 -11.15 16.72 -2.70
C TRP A 474 -11.93 17.50 -3.77
N GLU A 475 -11.79 18.82 -3.81
CA GLU A 475 -12.34 19.68 -4.86
C GLU A 475 -11.43 19.60 -6.08
N TRP A 476 -11.85 18.79 -7.05
CA TRP A 476 -11.19 18.70 -8.35
C TRP A 476 -11.51 19.95 -9.16
N LYS A 477 -10.59 20.92 -9.12
CA LYS A 477 -10.70 22.10 -9.99
C LYS A 477 -10.26 21.70 -11.39
N PRO A 478 -11.11 21.90 -12.43
CA PRO A 478 -10.65 21.75 -13.79
C PRO A 478 -9.48 22.71 -14.01
N VAL A 479 -8.41 22.23 -14.64
CA VAL A 479 -7.32 23.10 -15.08
C VAL A 479 -7.93 24.11 -16.04
N LYS A 480 -7.86 25.40 -15.70
CA LYS A 480 -8.26 26.45 -16.64
C LYS A 480 -7.37 26.28 -17.86
N GLN A 481 -7.98 25.88 -18.98
CA GLN A 481 -7.30 25.99 -20.26
C GLN A 481 -7.14 27.48 -20.52
N ASP A 482 -5.93 27.99 -20.31
CA ASP A 482 -5.57 29.30 -20.82
C ASP A 482 -5.81 29.24 -22.32
N THR A 483 -6.91 29.87 -22.74
CA THR A 483 -7.28 29.95 -24.14
C THR A 483 -6.27 30.89 -24.77
N PRO A 484 -5.52 30.46 -25.81
CA PRO A 484 -4.48 31.28 -26.41
C PRO A 484 -5.01 32.61 -26.96
#